data_AF-A0ABD6EWG1-F1
#
_entry.id   AF-A0ABD6EWG1-F1
#
_cell.length_a   1.000
_cell.length_b   1.000
_cell.length_c   1.000
_cell.angle_alpha   90.00
_cell.angle_beta   90.00
_cell.angle_gamma   90.00
#
_symmetry.space_group_name_H-M   'P 1'
#
loop_
_entity.id
_entity.type
_entity.pdbx_description
1 polymer ?
#
loop_
_entity_poly.entity_id
_entity_poly.type
_entity_poly.pdbx_seq_one_letter_code
_entity_poly.pdbx_strand_id
1 'polypeptide(L)'
;MNANQETELFRKRFGDDFPHLIDLVSKSPVIFVNSNEMYDFARPTLHKIVYIGGIGLNFTIKKETPLPEEFVRILAKTDNVVVMSFGSVANVTLMPASWKKAFMDAFASRPDIQFILRYDANDLDNLRPPNVHFFPWLTQNELLRMFQHSTLRFIDT
;
A
#
# COMPACT_ATOMS: atom_id res chain seq x y z
N MET A 1 -17.49 -3.54 4.76
CA MET A 1 -18.44 -2.52 5.24
C MET A 1 -19.84 -2.96 4.83
N ASN A 2 -20.79 -2.91 5.75
CA ASN A 2 -22.17 -3.36 5.54
C ASN A 2 -23.09 -2.15 5.79
N ALA A 3 -23.72 -1.66 4.72
CA ALA A 3 -24.54 -0.45 4.75
C ALA A 3 -25.68 -0.52 5.77
N ASN A 4 -26.20 -1.72 6.06
CA ASN A 4 -27.26 -1.90 7.05
C ASN A 4 -26.73 -1.64 8.47
N GLN A 5 -25.56 -2.20 8.81
CA GLN A 5 -24.94 -2.01 10.13
C GLN A 5 -24.56 -0.54 10.36
N GLU A 6 -24.04 0.11 9.33
CA GLU A 6 -23.68 1.53 9.39
C GLU A 6 -24.92 2.42 9.52
N THR A 7 -25.99 2.13 8.76
CA THR A 7 -27.25 2.89 8.88
C THR A 7 -27.79 2.85 10.31
N GLU A 8 -27.76 1.69 10.97
CA GLU A 8 -28.21 1.56 12.36
C GLU A 8 -27.32 2.34 13.35
N LEU A 9 -26.02 2.44 13.10
CA LEU A 9 -25.13 3.29 13.90
C LEU A 9 -25.47 4.78 13.74
N PHE A 10 -25.78 5.21 12.51
CA PHE A 10 -26.19 6.59 12.26
C PHE A 10 -27.55 6.90 12.89
N ARG A 11 -28.51 5.99 12.83
CA ARG A 11 -29.82 6.15 13.49
C ARG A 11 -29.70 6.31 15.00
N LYS A 12 -28.86 5.47 15.64
CA LYS A 12 -28.56 5.61 17.07
C LYS A 12 -27.96 6.96 17.45
N ARG A 13 -27.23 7.61 16.54
CA ARG A 13 -26.52 8.87 16.80
C ARG A 13 -27.31 10.12 16.42
N PHE A 14 -28.14 10.04 15.38
CA PHE A 14 -28.78 11.19 14.74
C PHE A 14 -30.32 11.11 14.71
N GLY A 15 -30.91 9.98 15.09
CA GLY A 15 -32.37 9.77 15.11
C GLY A 15 -32.80 8.59 14.21
N ASP A 16 -33.86 7.90 14.61
CA ASP A 16 -34.40 6.74 13.87
C ASP A 16 -34.91 7.11 12.47
N ASP A 17 -35.19 8.39 12.24
CA ASP A 17 -35.57 8.98 10.96
C ASP A 17 -34.40 9.18 9.99
N PHE A 18 -33.16 8.91 10.41
CA PHE A 18 -32.01 8.99 9.54
C PHE A 18 -32.17 8.06 8.31
N PRO A 19 -32.04 8.60 7.08
CA PRO A 19 -32.29 7.85 5.86
C PRO A 19 -31.23 6.77 5.65
N HIS A 20 -31.59 5.72 4.91
CA HIS A 20 -30.67 4.63 4.63
C HIS A 20 -29.46 5.13 3.82
N LEU A 21 -28.25 4.66 4.14
CA LEU A 21 -27.02 5.17 3.53
C LEU A 21 -26.98 5.00 1.99
N ILE A 22 -27.56 3.91 1.47
CA ILE A 22 -27.68 3.70 0.02
C ILE A 22 -28.60 4.73 -0.63
N ASP A 23 -29.68 5.14 0.04
CA ASP A 23 -30.59 6.15 -0.48
C ASP A 23 -29.92 7.51 -0.55
N LEU A 24 -29.11 7.86 0.46
CA LEU A 24 -28.29 9.06 0.47
C LEU A 24 -27.29 9.08 -0.70
N VAL A 25 -26.57 7.98 -0.92
CA VAL A 25 -25.63 7.86 -2.06
C VAL A 25 -26.38 7.99 -3.39
N SER A 26 -27.56 7.37 -3.52
CA SER A 26 -28.38 7.44 -4.74
C SER A 26 -28.84 8.88 -5.08
N LYS A 27 -29.20 9.66 -4.06
CA LYS A 27 -29.69 11.05 -4.16
C LYS A 27 -28.57 12.09 -4.21
N SER A 28 -27.32 11.68 -4.04
CA SER A 28 -26.17 12.59 -4.07
C SER A 28 -26.04 13.23 -5.46
N PRO A 29 -25.90 14.57 -5.55
CA PRO A 29 -25.84 15.28 -6.83
C PRO A 29 -24.51 15.11 -7.55
N VAL A 30 -23.43 14.85 -6.81
CA VAL A 30 -22.07 14.61 -7.32
C VAL A 30 -21.40 13.54 -6.46
N ILE A 31 -20.64 12.65 -7.10
CA ILE A 31 -19.83 11.62 -6.46
C ILE A 31 -18.39 11.77 -6.94
N PHE A 32 -17.48 12.04 -6.01
CA PHE A 32 -16.06 12.13 -6.31
C PHE A 32 -15.38 10.78 -6.10
N VAL A 33 -14.69 10.29 -7.13
CA VAL A 33 -14.01 9.00 -7.09
C VAL A 33 -12.50 9.23 -7.18
N ASN A 34 -11.76 8.84 -6.14
CA ASN A 34 -10.29 8.88 -6.14
C ASN A 34 -9.71 7.72 -6.96
N SER A 35 -9.96 7.73 -8.27
CA SER A 35 -9.40 6.79 -9.24
C SER A 35 -9.15 7.52 -10.56
N ASN A 36 -8.45 6.87 -11.47
CA ASN A 36 -8.33 7.29 -12.86
C ASN A 36 -9.27 6.43 -13.70
N GLU A 37 -10.09 7.07 -14.53
CA GLU A 37 -11.05 6.40 -15.41
C GLU A 37 -10.40 5.32 -16.30
N MET A 38 -9.15 5.53 -16.74
CA MET A 38 -8.43 4.60 -17.63
C MET A 38 -7.96 3.32 -16.93
N TYR A 39 -7.84 3.33 -15.60
CA TYR A 39 -7.44 2.17 -14.80
C TYR A 39 -8.60 1.54 -14.03
N ASP A 40 -9.76 2.21 -14.00
CA ASP A 40 -10.95 1.71 -13.33
C ASP A 40 -11.62 0.61 -14.18
N PHE A 41 -12.36 -0.28 -13.52
CA PHE A 41 -13.11 -1.30 -14.23
C PHE A 41 -14.20 -0.67 -15.10
N ALA A 42 -14.37 -1.19 -16.32
CA ALA A 42 -15.43 -0.76 -17.21
C ALA A 42 -16.79 -1.00 -16.56
N ARG A 43 -17.51 0.09 -16.29
CA ARG A 43 -18.86 0.08 -15.74
C ARG A 43 -19.65 1.26 -16.29
N PRO A 44 -21.00 1.16 -16.39
CA PRO A 44 -21.81 2.32 -16.71
C PRO A 44 -21.54 3.44 -15.70
N THR A 45 -21.09 4.60 -16.20
CA THR A 45 -20.88 5.80 -15.38
C THR A 45 -22.03 6.78 -15.58
N LEU A 46 -22.26 7.63 -14.59
CA LEU A 46 -23.24 8.71 -14.65
C LEU A 46 -22.49 10.03 -14.72
N HIS A 47 -23.08 11.04 -15.37
CA HIS A 47 -22.51 12.40 -15.47
C HIS A 47 -22.22 13.06 -14.11
N LYS A 48 -22.81 12.55 -13.02
CA LYS A 48 -22.57 12.99 -11.65
C LYS A 48 -21.32 12.39 -11.00
N ILE A 49 -20.67 11.41 -11.63
CA ILE A 49 -19.42 10.80 -11.15
C ILE A 49 -18.25 11.60 -11.72
N VAL A 50 -17.45 12.17 -10.83
CA VAL A 50 -16.26 12.95 -11.18
C VAL A 50 -15.02 12.24 -10.65
N TYR A 51 -14.18 11.78 -11.57
CA TYR A 51 -12.91 11.14 -11.24
C TYR A 51 -11.89 12.21 -10.82
N ILE A 52 -11.41 12.12 -9.58
CA ILE A 52 -10.41 13.01 -9.00
C ILE A 52 -9.26 12.17 -8.42
N GLY A 53 -8.69 11.30 -9.26
CA GLY A 53 -7.56 10.46 -8.89
C GLY A 53 -6.36 11.26 -8.37
N GLY A 54 -5.59 10.65 -7.48
CA GLY A 54 -4.38 11.25 -6.91
C GLY A 54 -4.61 12.02 -5.61
N ILE A 55 -5.80 11.96 -5.02
CA ILE A 55 -6.00 12.44 -3.65
C ILE A 55 -5.13 11.59 -2.71
N GLY A 56 -4.35 12.26 -1.87
CA GLY A 56 -3.38 11.64 -0.96
C GLY A 56 -1.95 11.61 -1.50
N LEU A 57 -1.73 11.94 -2.78
CA LEU A 57 -0.39 12.17 -3.30
C LEU A 57 0.10 13.55 -2.84
N ASN A 58 1.18 13.56 -2.07
CA ASN A 58 1.80 14.81 -1.64
C ASN A 58 2.72 15.37 -2.73
N PHE A 59 2.19 16.21 -3.61
CA PHE A 59 2.97 16.89 -4.66
C PHE A 59 3.95 17.96 -4.13
N THR A 60 3.87 18.29 -2.84
CA THR A 60 4.62 19.38 -2.19
C THR A 60 5.90 18.92 -1.48
N ILE A 61 6.16 17.60 -1.41
CA ILE A 61 7.45 17.10 -0.88
C ILE A 61 8.55 17.53 -1.85
N LYS A 62 9.40 18.45 -1.37
CA LYS A 62 10.57 18.95 -2.10
C LYS A 62 11.44 17.77 -2.53
N LYS A 63 12.08 17.89 -3.69
CA LYS A 63 12.96 16.90 -4.34
C LYS A 63 14.14 16.39 -3.48
N GLU A 64 14.30 16.90 -2.25
CA GLU A 64 15.52 16.87 -1.47
C GLU A 64 15.39 16.15 -0.12
N THR A 65 14.31 15.40 0.16
CA THR A 65 14.32 14.54 1.36
C THR A 65 15.39 13.47 1.15
N PRO A 66 16.51 13.47 1.89
CA PRO A 66 17.58 12.52 1.67
C PRO A 66 17.12 11.13 2.13
N LEU A 67 17.48 10.10 1.34
CA LEU A 67 17.26 8.72 1.74
C LEU A 67 17.95 8.45 3.09
N PRO A 68 17.31 7.68 3.99
CA PRO A 68 18.03 7.14 5.13
C PRO A 68 19.26 6.39 4.63
N GLU A 69 20.40 6.56 5.30
CA GLU A 69 21.70 6.07 4.81
C GLU A 69 21.69 4.58 4.47
N GLU A 70 20.86 3.79 5.16
CA GLU A 70 20.72 2.36 4.91
C GLU A 70 20.21 2.05 3.50
N PHE A 71 19.23 2.82 3.00
CA PHE A 71 18.74 2.67 1.63
C PHE A 71 19.82 3.06 0.61
N VAL A 72 20.58 4.13 0.88
CA VAL A 72 21.71 4.54 0.03
C VAL A 72 22.74 3.42 -0.05
N ARG A 73 23.06 2.78 1.09
CA ARG A 73 23.99 1.64 1.14
C ARG A 73 23.49 0.42 0.37
N ILE A 74 22.18 0.14 0.40
CA ILE A 74 21.59 -0.98 -0.33
C ILE A 74 21.61 -0.69 -1.85
N LEU A 75 21.20 0.52 -2.24
CA LEU A 75 21.19 0.97 -3.63
C LEU A 75 22.60 1.05 -4.25
N ALA A 76 23.60 1.41 -3.46
CA ALA A 76 24.99 1.44 -3.93
C ALA A 76 25.53 0.05 -4.32
N LYS A 77 24.88 -1.05 -3.88
CA LYS A 77 25.33 -2.42 -4.18
C LYS A 77 24.77 -2.97 -5.49
N THR A 78 23.62 -2.48 -5.96
CA THR A 78 22.96 -3.02 -7.16
C THR A 78 21.88 -2.08 -7.69
N ASP A 79 21.60 -2.19 -8.99
CA ASP A 79 20.46 -1.55 -9.64
C ASP A 79 19.16 -2.36 -9.51
N ASN A 80 19.24 -3.62 -9.03
CA ASN A 80 18.11 -4.53 -8.91
C ASN A 80 17.61 -4.58 -7.45
N VAL A 81 16.59 -3.80 -7.15
CA VAL A 81 16.00 -3.76 -5.80
C VAL A 81 14.50 -4.02 -5.88
N VAL A 82 13.98 -4.87 -4.99
CA VAL A 82 12.55 -5.16 -4.87
C VAL A 82 12.09 -4.69 -3.50
N VAL A 83 11.03 -3.88 -3.45
CA VAL A 83 10.40 -3.46 -2.20
C VAL A 83 9.07 -4.20 -2.05
N MET A 84 8.87 -4.85 -0.91
CA MET A 84 7.66 -5.60 -0.60
C MET A 84 7.02 -5.08 0.69
N SER A 85 5.72 -4.81 0.61
CA SER A 85 4.84 -4.39 1.69
C SER A 85 3.50 -5.12 1.55
N PHE A 86 2.73 -5.25 2.62
CA PHE A 86 1.40 -5.87 2.62
C PHE A 86 0.34 -4.89 3.15
N GLY A 87 0.53 -3.60 2.83
CA GLY A 87 -0.28 -2.52 3.39
C GLY A 87 -0.30 -2.48 4.92
N SER A 88 -1.32 -1.82 5.47
CA SER A 88 -1.60 -1.76 6.90
C SER A 88 -2.62 -2.81 7.37
N VAL A 89 -3.31 -3.45 6.42
CA VAL A 89 -4.43 -4.36 6.71
C VAL A 89 -3.94 -5.78 6.96
N ALA A 90 -2.97 -6.27 6.16
CA ALA A 90 -2.43 -7.60 6.33
C ALA A 90 -1.23 -7.58 7.29
N ASN A 91 -1.41 -8.18 8.47
CA ASN A 91 -0.31 -8.32 9.42
C ASN A 91 0.61 -9.47 9.03
N VAL A 92 1.73 -9.14 8.40
CA VAL A 92 2.74 -10.08 7.89
C VAL A 92 3.35 -10.94 9.00
N THR A 93 3.39 -10.44 10.23
CA THR A 93 3.93 -11.20 11.38
C THR A 93 3.05 -12.40 11.73
N LEU A 94 1.78 -12.40 11.34
CA LEU A 94 0.85 -13.52 11.52
C LEU A 94 0.91 -14.56 10.39
N MET A 95 1.71 -14.34 9.34
CA MET A 95 1.85 -15.33 8.28
C MET A 95 2.41 -16.66 8.83
N PRO A 96 1.90 -17.81 8.37
CA PRO A 96 2.43 -19.11 8.76
C PRO A 96 3.94 -19.19 8.50
N ALA A 97 4.66 -19.85 9.42
CA ALA A 97 6.12 -19.99 9.31
C ALA A 97 6.57 -20.63 7.99
N SER A 98 5.77 -21.54 7.43
CA SER A 98 6.03 -22.17 6.13
C SER A 98 6.04 -21.15 4.97
N TRP A 99 5.15 -20.15 5.01
CA TRP A 99 5.09 -19.11 3.99
C TRP A 99 6.25 -18.14 4.13
N LYS A 100 6.55 -17.70 5.36
CA LYS A 100 7.72 -16.85 5.63
C LYS A 100 9.01 -17.52 5.16
N LYS A 101 9.17 -18.82 5.45
CA LYS A 101 10.31 -19.60 4.96
C LYS A 101 10.35 -19.67 3.43
N ALA A 102 9.22 -19.92 2.78
CA ALA A 102 9.15 -19.94 1.31
C ALA A 102 9.59 -18.59 0.69
N PHE A 103 9.21 -17.46 1.29
CA PHE A 103 9.71 -16.14 0.87
C PHE A 103 11.22 -16.02 1.05
N MET A 104 11.76 -16.39 2.22
CA MET A 104 13.20 -16.33 2.46
C MET A 104 13.99 -17.22 1.50
N ASP A 105 13.52 -18.44 1.24
CA ASP A 105 14.13 -19.38 0.29
C ASP A 105 14.09 -18.81 -1.14
N ALA A 106 12.97 -18.19 -1.55
CA ALA A 106 12.84 -17.54 -2.85
C ALA A 106 13.79 -16.35 -3.00
N PHE A 107 13.90 -15.50 -1.96
CA PHE A 107 14.83 -14.36 -1.98
C PHE A 107 16.28 -14.81 -2.02
N ALA A 108 16.64 -15.85 -1.26
CA ALA A 108 17.99 -16.43 -1.28
C ALA A 108 18.37 -16.98 -2.66
N SER A 109 17.41 -17.48 -3.45
CA SER A 109 17.63 -17.97 -4.81
C SER A 109 18.03 -16.88 -5.82
N ARG A 110 17.83 -15.60 -5.46
CA ARG A 110 18.12 -14.43 -6.30
C ARG A 110 19.11 -13.47 -5.63
N PRO A 111 20.38 -13.87 -5.48
CA PRO A 111 21.40 -13.03 -4.84
C PRO A 111 21.74 -11.76 -5.64
N ASP A 112 21.35 -11.70 -6.92
CA ASP A 112 21.47 -10.54 -7.81
C ASP A 112 20.52 -9.39 -7.45
N ILE A 113 19.50 -9.67 -6.63
CA ILE A 113 18.44 -8.73 -6.24
C ILE A 113 18.52 -8.46 -4.74
N GLN A 114 18.44 -7.19 -4.35
CA GLN A 114 18.24 -6.81 -2.94
C GLN A 114 16.74 -6.68 -2.65
N PHE A 115 16.28 -7.35 -1.60
CA PHE A 115 14.88 -7.32 -1.16
C PHE A 115 14.75 -6.46 0.09
N ILE A 116 13.86 -5.49 0.04
CA ILE A 116 13.49 -4.64 1.16
C ILE A 116 12.07 -5.00 1.56
N LEU A 117 11.90 -5.53 2.77
CA LEU A 117 10.60 -5.95 3.28
C LEU A 117 10.17 -5.07 4.44
N ARG A 118 8.90 -4.63 4.40
CA ARG A 118 8.26 -4.11 5.61
C ARG A 118 7.95 -5.28 6.55
N TYR A 119 8.70 -5.39 7.64
CA TYR A 119 8.55 -6.45 8.61
C TYR A 119 8.88 -5.92 10.01
N ASP A 120 7.93 -6.07 10.93
CA ASP A 120 8.01 -5.57 12.30
C ASP A 120 7.97 -6.73 13.31
N ALA A 121 8.91 -7.67 13.16
CA ALA A 121 9.14 -8.80 14.06
C ALA A 121 10.55 -9.39 13.86
N ASN A 122 10.98 -10.20 14.83
CA ASN A 122 12.35 -10.76 14.90
C ASN A 122 12.41 -12.28 14.68
N ASP A 123 11.28 -12.93 14.42
CA ASP A 123 11.17 -14.39 14.26
C ASP A 123 11.90 -14.93 13.00
N LEU A 124 12.29 -14.04 12.09
CA LEU A 124 13.02 -14.39 10.87
C LEU A 124 14.51 -14.02 10.91
N ASP A 125 15.03 -13.44 11.99
CA ASP A 125 16.42 -12.94 12.05
C ASP A 125 17.44 -14.05 11.77
N ASN A 126 17.17 -15.28 12.23
CA ASN A 126 18.02 -16.45 12.00
C ASN A 126 17.88 -17.09 10.61
N LEU A 127 16.81 -16.78 9.88
CA LEU A 127 16.50 -17.32 8.56
C LEU A 127 16.70 -16.29 7.45
N ARG A 128 17.14 -15.07 7.81
CA ARG A 128 17.24 -13.93 6.89
C ARG A 128 18.44 -14.09 5.95
N PRO A 129 18.22 -14.17 4.63
CA PRO A 129 19.29 -14.17 3.65
C PRO A 129 20.05 -12.81 3.62
N PRO A 130 21.32 -12.78 3.18
CA PRO A 130 22.14 -11.57 3.19
C PRO A 130 21.63 -10.46 2.23
N ASN A 131 20.81 -10.83 1.25
CA ASN A 131 20.18 -9.91 0.31
C ASN A 131 18.77 -9.45 0.74
N VAL A 132 18.37 -9.73 1.99
CA VAL A 132 17.07 -9.32 2.55
C VAL A 132 17.26 -8.35 3.72
N HIS A 133 16.55 -7.22 3.65
CA HIS A 133 16.59 -6.13 4.62
C HIS A 133 15.19 -5.88 5.19
N PHE A 134 15.05 -5.91 6.51
CA PHE A 134 13.77 -5.71 7.19
C PHE A 134 13.68 -4.30 7.77
N PHE A 135 12.54 -3.66 7.55
CA PHE A 135 12.22 -2.36 8.13
C PHE A 135 10.83 -2.41 8.77
N PRO A 136 10.65 -1.92 10.01
CA PRO A 136 9.32 -1.89 10.64
C PRO A 136 8.36 -0.95 9.89
N TRP A 137 8.91 0.11 9.29
CA TRP A 137 8.17 1.09 8.52
C TRP A 137 8.93 1.47 7.25
N LEU A 138 8.20 1.54 6.13
CA LEU A 138 8.69 2.01 4.85
C LEU A 138 7.90 3.24 4.42
N THR A 139 8.58 4.33 4.13
CA THR A 139 7.97 5.53 3.56
C THR A 139 7.71 5.33 2.06
N GLN A 140 6.60 4.66 1.73
CA GLN A 140 6.26 4.26 0.36
C GLN A 140 6.31 5.43 -0.64
N ASN A 141 5.82 6.62 -0.27
CA ASN A 141 5.88 7.82 -1.13
C ASN A 141 7.31 8.28 -1.46
N GLU A 142 8.23 8.13 -0.51
CA GLU A 142 9.64 8.49 -0.67
C GLU A 142 10.34 7.45 -1.56
N LEU A 143 10.12 6.16 -1.29
CA LEU A 143 10.64 5.07 -2.11
C LEU A 143 10.08 5.08 -3.55
N LEU A 144 8.83 5.46 -3.78
CA LEU A 144 8.27 5.52 -5.14
C LEU A 144 8.88 6.66 -5.97
N ARG A 145 9.23 7.79 -5.34
CA ARG A 145 9.76 8.97 -6.04
C ARG A 145 11.24 8.84 -6.37
N MET A 146 12.02 8.26 -5.48
CA MET A 146 13.48 8.25 -5.60
C MET A 146 14.02 7.16 -6.54
N PHE A 147 13.20 6.16 -6.88
CA PHE A 147 13.61 4.99 -7.66
C PHE A 147 13.10 5.01 -9.11
N GLN A 148 12.72 6.18 -9.63
CA GLN A 148 12.30 6.33 -11.04
C GLN A 148 13.37 5.93 -12.08
N HIS A 149 14.63 5.76 -11.66
CA HIS A 149 15.76 5.40 -12.54
C HIS A 149 16.32 3.98 -12.33
N SER A 150 15.94 3.27 -11.27
CA SER A 150 16.40 1.89 -10.97
C SER A 150 15.21 0.94 -11.08
N THR A 151 15.40 -0.28 -11.60
CA THR A 151 14.27 -1.20 -11.81
C THR A 151 13.76 -1.71 -10.47
N LEU A 152 12.77 -1.00 -9.92
CA LEU A 152 12.14 -1.35 -8.68
C LEU A 152 10.74 -1.93 -8.93
N ARG A 153 10.49 -3.12 -8.38
CA ARG A 153 9.14 -3.71 -8.36
C ARG A 153 8.58 -3.57 -6.95
N PHE A 154 7.44 -2.89 -6.85
CA PHE A 154 6.65 -2.85 -5.63
C PHE A 154 5.66 -4.00 -5.65
N ILE A 155 5.67 -4.80 -4.60
CA ILE A 155 4.59 -5.72 -4.29
C ILE A 155 3.92 -5.11 -3.06
N ASP A 156 2.71 -4.58 -3.25
CA ASP A 156 1.83 -4.12 -2.19
C ASP A 156 0.51 -4.91 -2.32
N THR A 157 0.04 -5.47 -1.22
CA THR A 157 -1.21 -6.26 -1.16
C THR A 157 -2.13 -5.71 -0.08
#